data_AF-A0A7K1L1I5-F1
#
_entry.id   AF-A0A7K1L1I5-F1
#
_cell.length_a   1.000
_cell.length_b   1.000
_cell.length_c   1.000
_cell.angle_alpha   90.00
_cell.angle_beta   90.00
_cell.angle_gamma   90.00
#
_symmetry.space_group_name_H-M   'P 1'
#
loop_
_entity.id
_entity.type
_entity.pdbx_description
1 polymer ?
#
loop_
_entity_poly.entity_id
_entity_poly.type
_entity_poly.pdbx_seq_one_letter_code
_entity_poly.pdbx_strand_id
1 'polypeptide(L)'
;MSHDVNLVSSAPIPSGEIRDLVVSLGGVHQPSVTEPDVAVLQRGNGSVLVYPFPPDEPIRAAALREECARALGAPPRTRIMMEVHAGRDSEWLAAEIVLAAADRWPLAVCDFGEAVITVAEFHRRLARRRTDFFQPEGRLHAPPAGHRRGRVRRATLLLPGTVSPDRFARLVRSAGARSGPGDDTDAVLERGGAWVWMRLQSPGAAPVEPSALLAHRALLGEPPYTPVALEIFDGTESQLLTAELVDAVAAHWPLLVLGGSGQIMTPDDVRGRVAMGAANVFDP
;
A
#
# COMPACT_ATOMS: atom_id res chain seq x y z
N MET A 1 5.76 17.69 2.17
CA MET A 1 6.18 16.31 2.46
C MET A 1 7.02 15.85 1.28
N SER A 2 8.12 15.16 1.51
CA SER A 2 8.99 14.61 0.47
C SER A 2 9.08 13.09 0.63
N HIS A 3 9.47 12.42 -0.44
CA HIS A 3 9.63 10.97 -0.49
C HIS A 3 10.98 10.61 -1.11
N ASP A 4 11.61 9.58 -0.57
CA ASP A 4 12.91 9.13 -1.05
C ASP A 4 12.76 8.06 -2.13
N VAL A 5 13.49 8.22 -3.23
CA VAL A 5 13.72 7.19 -4.25
C VAL A 5 15.20 6.87 -4.23
N ASN A 6 15.59 5.60 -4.21
CA ASN A 6 16.99 5.23 -4.36
C ASN A 6 17.22 4.68 -5.77
N LEU A 7 18.22 5.17 -6.48
CA LEU A 7 18.73 4.53 -7.69
C LEU A 7 20.00 3.78 -7.32
N VAL A 8 20.09 2.54 -7.77
CA VAL A 8 21.22 1.66 -7.48
C VAL A 8 21.80 1.16 -8.79
N SER A 9 23.12 1.27 -8.92
CA SER A 9 23.86 0.84 -10.11
C SER A 9 24.91 -0.21 -9.74
N SER A 10 25.18 -1.14 -10.67
CA SER A 10 26.33 -2.04 -10.59
C SER A 10 27.62 -1.41 -11.13
N ALA A 11 27.52 -0.25 -11.79
CA ALA A 11 28.67 0.54 -12.20
C ALA A 11 29.19 1.41 -11.03
N PRO A 12 30.51 1.60 -10.89
CA PRO A 12 31.08 2.56 -9.94
C PRO A 12 30.98 3.98 -10.52
N ILE A 13 29.89 4.69 -10.24
CA ILE A 13 29.63 6.01 -10.83
C ILE A 13 30.15 7.10 -9.88
N PRO A 14 31.12 7.93 -10.29
CA PRO A 14 31.57 9.06 -9.50
C PRO A 14 30.45 10.08 -9.25
N SER A 15 30.42 10.69 -8.06
CA SER A 15 29.42 11.72 -7.70
C SER A 15 29.36 12.87 -8.71
N GLY A 16 30.51 13.25 -9.30
CA GLY A 16 30.58 14.27 -10.34
C GLY A 16 29.78 13.92 -11.60
N GLU A 17 29.77 12.65 -12.03
CA GLU A 17 29.01 12.24 -13.22
C GLU A 17 27.49 12.24 -12.96
N ILE A 18 27.08 11.93 -11.74
CA ILE A 18 25.68 12.01 -11.30
C ILE A 18 25.22 13.47 -11.28
N ARG A 19 26.06 14.38 -10.78
CA ARG A 19 25.78 15.81 -10.83
C ARG A 19 25.69 16.30 -12.28
N ASP A 20 26.64 15.92 -13.14
CA ASP A 20 26.66 16.36 -14.53
C ASP A 20 25.43 15.85 -15.30
N LEU A 21 24.90 14.68 -14.96
CA LEU A 21 23.60 14.21 -15.44
C LEU A 21 22.48 15.20 -15.06
N VAL A 22 22.33 15.55 -13.78
CA VAL A 22 21.27 16.45 -13.30
C VAL A 22 21.40 17.84 -13.93
N VAL A 23 22.62 18.37 -14.04
CA VAL A 23 22.90 19.65 -14.71
C VAL A 23 22.51 19.58 -16.19
N SER A 24 22.79 18.48 -16.88
CA SER A 24 22.40 18.31 -18.30
C SER A 24 20.89 18.31 -18.54
N LEU A 25 20.08 18.04 -17.49
CA LEU A 25 18.61 18.14 -17.52
C LEU A 25 18.10 19.55 -17.16
N GLY A 26 19.00 20.52 -17.00
CA GLY A 26 18.69 21.89 -16.59
C GLY A 26 18.68 22.10 -15.07
N GLY A 27 19.21 21.14 -14.30
CA GLY A 27 19.40 21.29 -12.87
C GLY A 27 20.59 22.18 -12.51
N VAL A 28 20.70 22.51 -11.23
CA VAL A 28 21.80 23.28 -10.66
C VAL A 28 22.52 22.49 -9.60
N HIS A 29 23.83 22.67 -9.53
CA HIS A 29 24.64 22.18 -8.42
C HIS A 29 24.61 23.21 -7.30
N GLN A 30 24.32 22.76 -6.07
CA GLN A 30 24.43 23.60 -4.88
C GLN A 30 25.62 23.13 -4.05
N PRO A 31 26.82 23.70 -4.27
CA PRO A 31 27.95 23.40 -3.41
C PRO A 31 27.72 24.03 -2.03
N SER A 32 27.59 23.19 -1.01
CA SER A 32 27.66 23.59 0.38
C SER A 32 28.99 23.14 0.97
N VAL A 33 29.63 24.01 1.76
CA VAL A 33 30.90 23.70 2.46
C VAL A 33 30.67 22.69 3.61
N THR A 34 29.41 22.46 3.99
CA THR A 34 29.01 21.73 5.19
C THR A 34 27.94 20.64 4.96
N GLU A 35 27.36 20.55 3.77
CA GLU A 35 26.34 19.56 3.42
C GLU A 35 26.85 18.63 2.31
N PRO A 36 26.27 17.42 2.17
CA PRO A 36 26.62 16.50 1.09
C PRO A 36 26.52 17.17 -0.29
N ASP A 37 27.22 16.62 -1.29
CA ASP A 37 27.19 17.09 -2.67
C ASP A 37 25.75 16.99 -3.22
N VAL A 38 25.01 18.10 -3.38
CA VAL A 38 23.61 18.06 -3.82
C VAL A 38 23.44 18.70 -5.19
N ALA A 39 22.76 17.98 -6.09
CA ALA A 39 22.23 18.56 -7.32
C ALA A 39 20.71 18.70 -7.22
N VAL A 40 20.17 19.81 -7.71
CA VAL A 40 18.74 20.12 -7.63
C VAL A 40 18.17 20.31 -9.03
N LEU A 41 17.07 19.63 -9.33
CA LEU A 41 16.29 19.85 -10.54
C LEU A 41 14.93 20.45 -10.16
N GLN A 42 14.70 21.70 -10.56
CA GLN A 42 13.45 22.40 -10.30
C GLN A 42 12.85 22.92 -11.61
N ARG A 43 11.56 22.64 -11.83
CA ARG A 43 10.81 23.12 -13.01
C ARG A 43 9.34 23.33 -12.64
N GLY A 44 8.84 24.55 -12.84
CA GLY A 44 7.49 24.89 -12.39
C GLY A 44 7.34 24.70 -10.88
N ASN A 45 6.35 23.92 -10.47
CA ASN A 45 6.12 23.57 -9.06
C ASN A 45 6.83 22.27 -8.62
N GLY A 46 7.54 21.60 -9.54
CA GLY A 46 8.26 20.35 -9.26
C GLY A 46 9.68 20.60 -8.75
N SER A 47 10.13 19.79 -7.80
CA SER A 47 11.49 19.83 -7.24
C SER A 47 11.98 18.44 -6.86
N VAL A 48 13.22 18.12 -7.24
CA VAL A 48 13.94 16.90 -6.86
C VAL A 48 15.35 17.27 -6.41
N LEU A 49 15.74 16.83 -5.22
CA LEU A 49 17.12 16.93 -4.73
C LEU A 49 17.80 15.57 -4.94
N VAL A 50 19.02 15.58 -5.43
CA VAL A 50 19.79 14.38 -5.77
C VAL A 50 21.08 14.35 -4.95
N TYR A 51 21.23 13.29 -4.17
CA TYR A 51 22.33 13.02 -3.27
C TYR A 51 23.12 11.81 -3.81
N PRO A 52 24.27 12.03 -4.47
CA PRO A 52 25.18 10.98 -4.87
C PRO A 52 25.97 10.48 -3.65
N PHE A 53 26.03 9.16 -3.47
CA PHE A 53 26.96 8.53 -2.53
C PHE A 53 28.20 8.07 -3.28
N PRO A 54 29.40 8.15 -2.66
CA PRO A 54 30.62 7.56 -3.21
C PRO A 54 30.43 6.11 -3.69
N PRO A 55 31.13 5.71 -4.78
CA PRO A 55 31.20 4.32 -5.19
C PRO A 55 31.66 3.41 -4.06
N ASP A 56 31.11 2.20 -4.05
CA ASP A 56 31.40 1.12 -3.10
C ASP A 56 31.06 1.46 -1.63
N GLU A 57 30.37 2.58 -1.38
CA GLU A 57 29.76 2.83 -0.08
C GLU A 57 28.72 1.73 0.22
N PRO A 58 28.78 1.10 1.40
CA PRO A 58 27.94 -0.06 1.68
C PRO A 58 26.46 0.31 1.80
N ILE A 59 25.63 -0.34 0.97
CA ILE A 59 24.18 -0.41 1.20
C ILE A 59 23.97 -1.23 2.49
N ARG A 60 23.58 -0.55 3.58
CA ARG A 60 23.57 -1.11 4.94
C ARG A 60 22.61 -2.29 5.13
N ALA A 61 21.47 -2.28 4.44
CA ALA A 61 20.49 -3.36 4.52
C ALA A 61 20.88 -4.53 3.61
N ALA A 62 21.24 -5.67 4.20
CA ALA A 62 21.67 -6.85 3.46
C ALA A 62 20.60 -7.37 2.47
N ALA A 63 19.34 -7.43 2.90
CA ALA A 63 18.22 -7.85 2.05
C ALA A 63 18.07 -6.93 0.82
N LEU A 64 18.12 -5.61 1.02
CA LEU A 64 18.05 -4.63 -0.06
C LEU A 64 19.22 -4.78 -1.05
N ARG A 65 20.43 -5.03 -0.53
CA ARG A 65 21.61 -5.28 -1.36
C ARG A 65 21.44 -6.51 -2.24
N GLU A 66 20.90 -7.60 -1.71
CA GLU A 66 20.65 -8.84 -2.46
C GLU A 66 19.57 -8.65 -3.52
N GLU A 67 18.49 -7.94 -3.21
CA GLU A 67 17.44 -7.63 -4.18
C GLU A 67 17.95 -6.74 -5.32
N CYS A 68 18.74 -5.71 -5.00
CA CYS A 68 19.41 -4.88 -6.00
C CYS A 68 20.35 -5.72 -6.86
N ALA A 69 21.15 -6.61 -6.27
CA ALA A 69 22.05 -7.48 -7.02
C ALA A 69 21.28 -8.40 -7.98
N ARG A 70 20.12 -8.92 -7.55
CA ARG A 70 19.24 -9.75 -8.38
C ARG A 70 18.63 -8.95 -9.54
N ALA A 71 18.16 -7.74 -9.28
CA ALA A 71 17.58 -6.86 -10.30
C ALA A 71 18.62 -6.40 -11.33
N LEU A 72 19.86 -6.15 -10.90
CA LEU A 72 20.97 -5.70 -11.74
C LEU A 72 21.70 -6.85 -12.45
N GLY A 73 21.56 -8.09 -11.96
CA GLY A 73 22.38 -9.23 -12.40
C GLY A 73 23.86 -9.14 -11.99
N ALA A 74 24.22 -8.17 -11.14
CA ALA A 74 25.58 -7.91 -10.68
C ALA A 74 25.57 -7.19 -9.32
N PRO A 75 26.64 -7.26 -8.52
CA PRO A 75 26.70 -6.59 -7.22
C PRO A 75 26.51 -5.07 -7.34
N PRO A 76 25.72 -4.43 -6.45
CA PRO A 76 25.56 -2.99 -6.46
C PRO A 76 26.85 -2.30 -6.01
N ARG A 77 27.21 -1.24 -6.72
CA ARG A 77 28.44 -0.45 -6.50
C ARG A 77 28.19 1.03 -6.31
N THR A 78 27.02 1.56 -6.69
CA THR A 78 26.71 2.97 -6.44
C THR A 78 25.26 3.14 -6.05
N ARG A 79 25.02 4.04 -5.10
CA ARG A 79 23.69 4.46 -4.65
C ARG A 79 23.51 5.95 -4.88
N ILE A 80 22.35 6.33 -5.37
CA ILE A 80 21.91 7.71 -5.55
C ILE A 80 20.60 7.83 -4.79
N MET A 81 20.47 8.78 -3.88
CA MET A 81 19.19 9.07 -3.23
C MET A 81 18.58 10.31 -3.88
N MET A 82 17.32 10.25 -4.23
CA MET A 82 16.55 11.38 -4.71
C MET A 82 15.47 11.69 -3.69
N GLU A 83 15.45 12.92 -3.19
CA GLU A 83 14.34 13.44 -2.41
C GLU A 83 13.35 14.12 -3.35
N VAL A 84 12.18 13.52 -3.51
CA VAL A 84 11.12 13.96 -4.42
C VAL A 84 10.06 14.70 -3.61
N HIS A 85 9.88 15.99 -3.88
CA HIS A 85 8.84 16.77 -3.20
C HIS A 85 7.43 16.27 -3.60
N ALA A 86 6.47 16.31 -2.67
CA ALA A 86 5.09 15.92 -2.97
C ALA A 86 4.50 16.76 -4.11
N GLY A 87 4.01 16.08 -5.13
CA GLY A 87 3.38 16.70 -6.29
C GLY A 87 3.72 15.97 -7.59
N ARG A 88 2.78 16.02 -8.53
CA ARG A 88 2.91 15.38 -9.85
C ARG A 88 4.13 15.87 -10.62
N ASP A 89 4.42 17.17 -10.55
CA ASP A 89 5.52 17.77 -11.32
C ASP A 89 6.88 17.25 -10.84
N SER A 90 7.08 17.12 -9.52
CA SER A 90 8.31 16.55 -8.95
C SER A 90 8.49 15.09 -9.34
N GLU A 91 7.41 14.33 -9.39
CA GLU A 91 7.46 12.91 -9.77
C GLU A 91 7.87 12.72 -11.24
N TRP A 92 7.38 13.58 -12.13
CA TRP A 92 7.81 13.60 -13.52
C TRP A 92 9.30 13.98 -13.66
N LEU A 93 9.78 14.97 -12.89
CA LEU A 93 11.20 15.32 -12.87
C LEU A 93 12.07 14.16 -12.36
N ALA A 94 11.62 13.45 -11.33
CA ALA A 94 12.32 12.26 -10.83
C ALA A 94 12.37 11.17 -11.91
N ALA A 95 11.27 10.95 -12.64
CA ALA A 95 11.23 10.01 -13.75
C ALA A 95 12.18 10.40 -14.89
N GLU A 96 12.28 11.68 -15.25
CA GLU A 96 13.27 12.17 -16.23
C GLU A 96 14.70 11.81 -15.81
N ILE A 97 15.05 12.01 -14.53
CA ILE A 97 16.37 11.65 -14.00
C ILE A 97 16.61 10.14 -14.09
N VAL A 98 15.62 9.30 -13.71
CA VAL A 98 15.75 7.83 -13.80
C VAL A 98 15.99 7.38 -15.23
N LEU A 99 15.23 7.90 -16.18
CA LEU A 99 15.38 7.53 -17.60
C LEU A 99 16.75 7.95 -18.14
N ALA A 100 17.16 9.20 -17.87
CA ALA A 100 18.45 9.70 -18.31
C ALA A 100 19.64 8.96 -17.66
N ALA A 101 19.49 8.50 -16.41
CA ALA A 101 20.47 7.64 -15.75
C ALA A 101 20.51 6.23 -16.35
N ALA A 102 19.36 5.65 -16.66
CA ALA A 102 19.24 4.32 -17.24
C ALA A 102 19.81 4.24 -18.67
N ASP A 103 19.79 5.34 -19.42
CA ASP A 103 20.46 5.44 -20.73
C ASP A 103 21.99 5.38 -20.63
N ARG A 104 22.56 5.68 -19.44
CA ARG A 104 24.01 5.73 -19.21
C ARG A 104 24.54 4.52 -18.45
N TRP A 105 23.77 3.98 -17.51
CA TRP A 105 24.24 2.98 -16.55
C TRP A 105 23.21 1.87 -16.29
N PRO A 106 23.65 0.64 -15.98
CA PRO A 106 22.77 -0.40 -15.47
C PRO A 106 22.13 0.05 -14.15
N LEU A 107 20.81 0.09 -14.09
CA LEU A 107 20.09 0.70 -12.98
C LEU A 107 19.01 -0.24 -12.42
N ALA A 108 18.84 -0.19 -11.10
CA ALA A 108 17.65 -0.62 -10.40
C ALA A 108 17.10 0.58 -9.62
N VAL A 109 15.78 0.63 -9.47
CA VAL A 109 15.08 1.69 -8.76
C VAL A 109 14.47 1.09 -7.50
N CYS A 110 14.75 1.66 -6.34
CA CYS A 110 14.00 1.39 -5.12
C CYS A 110 12.92 2.46 -4.99
N ASP A 111 11.68 2.02 -5.10
CA ASP A 111 10.52 2.91 -5.17
C ASP A 111 10.09 3.42 -3.77
N PHE A 112 9.00 4.20 -3.69
CA PHE A 112 8.53 4.77 -2.40
C PHE A 112 8.07 3.71 -1.39
N GLY A 113 7.83 2.48 -1.83
CA GLY A 113 7.53 1.34 -0.98
C GLY A 113 8.76 0.51 -0.61
N GLU A 114 9.97 1.01 -0.89
CA GLU A 114 11.25 0.30 -0.75
C GLU A 114 11.36 -0.94 -1.65
N ALA A 115 10.47 -1.11 -2.62
CA ALA A 115 10.52 -2.24 -3.53
C ALA A 115 11.56 -1.98 -4.63
N VAL A 116 12.43 -2.95 -4.86
CA VAL A 116 13.42 -2.91 -5.94
C VAL A 116 12.76 -3.32 -7.26
N ILE A 117 12.84 -2.44 -8.26
CA ILE A 117 12.33 -2.67 -9.61
C ILE A 117 13.41 -2.45 -10.66
N THR A 118 13.27 -3.15 -11.79
CA THR A 118 14.14 -2.95 -12.95
C THR A 118 13.71 -1.73 -13.77
N VAL A 119 14.60 -1.20 -14.60
CA VAL A 119 14.25 -0.13 -15.57
C VAL A 119 13.12 -0.56 -16.50
N ALA A 120 13.11 -1.81 -16.95
CA ALA A 120 12.03 -2.34 -17.79
C ALA A 120 10.67 -2.30 -17.09
N GLU A 121 10.62 -2.63 -15.79
CA GLU A 121 9.42 -2.50 -14.97
C GLU A 121 9.02 -1.04 -14.77
N PHE A 122 9.99 -0.14 -14.53
CA PHE A 122 9.72 1.29 -14.43
C PHE A 122 9.13 1.87 -15.73
N HIS A 123 9.64 1.48 -16.89
CA HIS A 123 9.05 1.84 -18.19
C HIS A 123 7.60 1.35 -18.35
N ARG A 124 7.31 0.12 -17.90
CA ARG A 124 5.92 -0.39 -17.89
C ARG A 124 5.00 0.48 -17.04
N ARG A 125 5.47 0.94 -15.87
CA ARG A 125 4.70 1.86 -15.01
C ARG A 125 4.47 3.21 -15.67
N LEU A 126 5.50 3.81 -16.27
CA LEU A 126 5.37 5.08 -17.01
C LEU A 126 4.39 4.99 -18.18
N ALA A 127 4.40 3.88 -18.92
CA ALA A 127 3.49 3.68 -20.04
C ALA A 127 2.03 3.48 -19.60
N ARG A 128 1.80 2.93 -18.40
CA ARG A 128 0.46 2.59 -17.88
C ARG A 128 -0.17 3.68 -17.03
N ARG A 129 0.64 4.55 -16.41
CA ARG A 129 0.17 5.49 -15.39
C ARG A 129 0.35 6.94 -15.84
N ARG A 130 -0.43 7.86 -15.25
CA ARG A 130 -0.31 9.31 -15.46
C ARG A 130 0.40 10.04 -14.31
N THR A 131 0.51 9.36 -13.17
CA THR A 131 1.13 9.71 -11.88
C THR A 131 1.52 8.41 -11.16
N ASP A 132 2.17 8.48 -10.01
CA ASP A 132 2.44 7.36 -9.11
C ASP A 132 3.38 6.31 -9.72
N PHE A 133 4.38 6.73 -10.49
CA PHE A 133 5.37 5.86 -11.16
C PHE A 133 6.24 5.12 -10.15
N PHE A 134 6.54 5.76 -9.03
CA PHE A 134 7.36 5.21 -7.94
C PHE A 134 6.51 4.54 -6.85
N GLN A 135 5.22 4.33 -7.10
CA GLN A 135 4.41 3.44 -6.26
C GLN A 135 4.53 1.99 -6.78
N PRO A 136 4.66 0.96 -5.91
CA PRO A 136 4.70 -0.43 -6.32
C PRO A 136 3.56 -0.85 -7.27
N GLU A 137 3.82 -1.79 -8.21
CA GLU A 137 2.76 -2.47 -8.98
C GLU A 137 1.81 -3.22 -8.04
N GLY A 138 0.51 -3.17 -8.34
CA GLY A 138 -0.56 -3.50 -7.39
C GLY A 138 -1.11 -2.28 -6.64
N ARG A 139 -0.35 -1.18 -6.46
CA ARG A 139 -0.84 0.05 -5.81
C ARG A 139 -1.59 1.04 -6.72
N LEU A 140 -2.45 0.59 -7.63
CA LEU A 140 -3.52 1.49 -8.10
C LEU A 140 -4.54 1.59 -6.96
N HIS A 141 -4.38 2.60 -6.09
CA HIS A 141 -5.15 2.85 -4.86
C HIS A 141 -4.92 1.90 -3.68
N ALA A 142 -3.67 1.52 -3.38
CA ALA A 142 -3.34 0.92 -2.08
C ALA A 142 -2.61 1.94 -1.19
N PRO A 143 -3.26 2.50 -0.16
CA PRO A 143 -2.55 3.24 0.87
C PRO A 143 -1.48 2.40 1.62
N PRO A 144 -0.46 3.04 2.23
CA PRO A 144 0.81 2.43 2.61
C PRO A 144 0.69 1.43 3.78
N ALA A 145 1.04 0.16 3.54
CA ALA A 145 1.06 -0.91 4.55
C ALA A 145 2.09 -0.69 5.68
N GLY A 146 3.15 0.09 5.45
CA GLY A 146 4.22 0.31 6.44
C GLY A 146 3.85 1.27 7.58
N HIS A 147 2.95 2.23 7.35
CA HIS A 147 2.56 3.26 8.34
C HIS A 147 1.16 3.07 8.91
N ARG A 148 0.42 2.01 8.51
CA ARG A 148 -1.03 1.87 8.78
C ARG A 148 -1.44 0.69 9.67
N ARG A 149 -0.55 -0.25 10.02
CA ARG A 149 -0.89 -1.28 11.03
C ARG A 149 -1.24 -0.70 12.42
N GLY A 150 -0.90 0.57 12.69
CA GLY A 150 -1.29 1.29 13.90
C GLY A 150 -2.58 2.12 13.80
N ARG A 151 -3.26 2.16 12.63
CA ARG A 151 -4.43 3.04 12.36
C ARG A 151 -5.59 2.31 11.67
N VAL A 152 -5.65 1.01 11.85
CA VAL A 152 -6.67 0.14 11.26
C VAL A 152 -7.30 -0.66 12.39
N ARG A 153 -8.62 -0.62 12.47
CA ARG A 153 -9.41 -1.46 13.37
C ARG A 153 -9.79 -2.73 12.63
N ARG A 154 -9.84 -3.84 13.36
CA ARG A 154 -10.18 -5.14 12.80
C ARG A 154 -11.56 -5.55 13.25
N ALA A 155 -12.32 -6.09 12.31
CA ALA A 155 -13.55 -6.82 12.59
C ALA A 155 -13.58 -8.07 11.72
N THR A 156 -14.44 -9.03 12.03
CA THR A 156 -14.66 -10.21 11.19
C THR A 156 -16.16 -10.38 10.97
N LEU A 157 -16.59 -10.52 9.72
CA LEU A 157 -17.93 -11.00 9.43
C LEU A 157 -17.90 -12.53 9.44
N LEU A 158 -18.77 -13.13 10.23
CA LEU A 158 -18.94 -14.57 10.30
C LEU A 158 -20.23 -14.95 9.60
N LEU A 159 -20.10 -15.71 8.52
CA LEU A 159 -21.20 -16.12 7.63
C LEU A 159 -21.44 -17.63 7.70
N PRO A 160 -22.63 -18.12 7.30
CA PRO A 160 -22.90 -19.55 7.18
C PRO A 160 -21.88 -20.24 6.27
N GLY A 161 -21.51 -21.47 6.59
CA GLY A 161 -20.55 -22.26 5.80
C GLY A 161 -20.96 -22.50 4.34
N THR A 162 -22.25 -22.33 4.03
CA THR A 162 -22.79 -22.41 2.68
C THR A 162 -22.45 -21.20 1.81
N VAL A 163 -21.92 -20.12 2.39
CA VAL A 163 -21.52 -18.92 1.64
C VAL A 163 -20.12 -19.14 1.08
N SER A 164 -20.01 -19.23 -0.25
CA SER A 164 -18.72 -19.32 -0.91
C SER A 164 -18.04 -17.94 -1.04
N PRO A 165 -16.70 -17.88 -1.01
CA PRO A 165 -15.93 -16.65 -1.25
C PRO A 165 -16.35 -15.93 -2.54
N ASP A 166 -16.56 -16.66 -3.63
CA ASP A 166 -16.99 -16.08 -4.91
C ASP A 166 -18.36 -15.40 -4.84
N ARG A 167 -19.28 -15.98 -4.07
CA ARG A 167 -20.64 -15.42 -3.92
C ARG A 167 -20.59 -14.13 -3.11
N PHE A 168 -19.80 -14.10 -2.04
CA PHE A 168 -19.53 -12.88 -1.28
C PHE A 168 -18.81 -11.84 -2.14
N ALA A 169 -17.77 -12.22 -2.89
CA ALA A 169 -17.03 -11.34 -3.79
C ALA A 169 -17.91 -10.69 -4.86
N ARG A 170 -18.94 -11.39 -5.36
CA ARG A 170 -19.94 -10.81 -6.27
C ARG A 170 -20.81 -9.76 -5.57
N LEU A 171 -21.26 -10.03 -4.35
CA LEU A 171 -22.06 -9.08 -3.57
C LEU A 171 -21.28 -7.79 -3.34
N VAL A 172 -20.06 -7.88 -2.80
CA VAL A 172 -19.29 -6.67 -2.46
C VAL A 172 -18.92 -5.87 -3.71
N ARG A 173 -18.68 -6.53 -4.85
CA ARG A 173 -18.52 -5.84 -6.15
C ARG A 173 -19.78 -5.09 -6.56
N SER A 174 -20.97 -5.66 -6.35
CA SER A 174 -22.23 -4.95 -6.63
C SER A 174 -22.46 -3.74 -5.72
N ALA A 175 -21.86 -3.74 -4.52
CA ALA A 175 -21.82 -2.60 -3.61
C ALA A 175 -20.74 -1.54 -3.99
N GLY A 176 -20.01 -1.76 -5.09
CA GLY A 176 -18.96 -0.87 -5.58
C GLY A 176 -17.54 -1.24 -5.13
N ALA A 177 -17.34 -2.39 -4.49
CA ALA A 177 -16.00 -2.85 -4.16
C ALA A 177 -15.20 -3.24 -5.41
N ARG A 178 -13.91 -2.95 -5.41
CA ARG A 178 -12.97 -3.37 -6.43
C ARG A 178 -12.19 -4.60 -5.94
N SER A 179 -11.71 -5.42 -6.87
CA SER A 179 -10.75 -6.49 -6.53
C SER A 179 -9.53 -5.89 -5.84
N GLY A 180 -9.07 -6.56 -4.79
CA GLY A 180 -8.01 -6.03 -3.95
C GLY A 180 -6.64 -5.99 -4.66
N PRO A 181 -5.75 -5.09 -4.22
CA PRO A 181 -4.48 -4.80 -4.89
C PRO A 181 -3.35 -5.82 -4.66
N GLY A 182 -3.54 -6.90 -3.88
CA GLY A 182 -2.48 -7.85 -3.56
C GLY A 182 -2.94 -9.12 -2.84
N ASP A 183 -1.98 -9.99 -2.53
CA ASP A 183 -2.21 -11.37 -2.06
C ASP A 183 -2.94 -11.48 -0.69
N ASP A 184 -2.94 -10.39 0.09
CA ASP A 184 -3.55 -10.32 1.43
C ASP A 184 -4.89 -9.56 1.46
N THR A 185 -5.44 -9.14 0.31
CA THR A 185 -6.71 -8.41 0.24
C THR A 185 -7.49 -8.82 -0.99
N ASP A 186 -8.67 -9.42 -0.80
CA ASP A 186 -9.50 -9.90 -1.90
C ASP A 186 -10.37 -8.79 -2.49
N ALA A 187 -10.81 -7.84 -1.66
CA ALA A 187 -11.65 -6.72 -2.10
C ALA A 187 -11.44 -5.44 -1.28
N VAL A 188 -11.65 -4.29 -1.93
CA VAL A 188 -11.59 -2.97 -1.32
C VAL A 188 -12.85 -2.18 -1.65
N LEU A 189 -13.53 -1.67 -0.63
CA LEU A 189 -14.62 -0.71 -0.77
C LEU A 189 -14.11 0.69 -0.38
N GLU A 190 -14.24 1.65 -1.29
CA GLU A 190 -13.80 3.03 -1.10
C GLU A 190 -14.93 4.00 -1.48
N ARG A 191 -15.21 4.98 -0.61
CA ARG A 191 -16.14 6.06 -0.93
C ARG A 191 -15.78 7.34 -0.18
N GLY A 192 -15.58 8.44 -0.91
CA GLY A 192 -15.40 9.77 -0.30
C GLY A 192 -14.21 9.89 0.66
N GLY A 193 -13.17 9.06 0.52
CA GLY A 193 -12.04 9.02 1.45
C GLY A 193 -12.18 8.01 2.61
N ALA A 194 -13.31 7.31 2.71
CA ALA A 194 -13.52 6.17 3.59
C ALA A 194 -13.08 4.85 2.92
N TRP A 195 -12.53 3.93 3.72
CA TRP A 195 -11.93 2.68 3.21
C TRP A 195 -12.24 1.48 4.09
N VAL A 196 -12.60 0.37 3.44
CA VAL A 196 -12.72 -0.95 4.07
C VAL A 196 -12.00 -1.97 3.20
N TRP A 197 -11.03 -2.66 3.77
CA TRP A 197 -10.36 -3.79 3.14
C TRP A 197 -10.97 -5.09 3.63
N MET A 198 -11.14 -6.03 2.70
CA MET A 198 -11.79 -7.30 2.95
C MET A 198 -10.85 -8.43 2.53
N ARG A 199 -10.69 -9.40 3.42
CA ARG A 199 -10.02 -10.66 3.13
C ARG A 199 -10.97 -11.82 3.38
N LEU A 200 -11.28 -12.53 2.32
CA LEU A 200 -12.05 -13.77 2.29
C LEU A 200 -11.16 -14.90 2.82
N GLN A 201 -11.62 -15.59 3.85
CA GLN A 201 -10.90 -16.71 4.41
C GLN A 201 -11.60 -18.02 4.09
N SER A 202 -10.83 -19.12 4.08
CA SER A 202 -11.38 -20.46 3.95
C SER A 202 -12.37 -20.76 5.10
N PRO A 203 -13.43 -21.54 4.85
CA PRO A 203 -14.34 -21.98 5.91
C PRO A 203 -13.59 -22.62 7.07
N GLY A 204 -13.93 -22.23 8.30
CA GLY A 204 -13.30 -22.72 9.53
C GLY A 204 -12.00 -22.02 9.92
N ALA A 205 -11.54 -21.01 9.18
CA ALA A 205 -10.31 -20.29 9.51
C ALA A 205 -10.42 -19.35 10.74
N ALA A 206 -11.62 -18.90 11.09
CA ALA A 206 -11.82 -18.08 12.28
C ALA A 206 -11.97 -18.95 13.53
N PRO A 207 -11.24 -18.67 14.62
CA PRO A 207 -11.44 -19.36 15.89
C PRO A 207 -12.83 -19.02 16.43
N VAL A 208 -13.62 -20.05 16.74
CA VAL A 208 -14.91 -19.92 17.41
C VAL A 208 -14.76 -20.46 18.82
N GLU A 209 -14.97 -19.59 19.81
CA GLU A 209 -14.95 -19.99 21.21
C GLU A 209 -16.04 -21.04 21.49
N PRO A 210 -15.71 -22.17 22.15
CA PRO A 210 -16.68 -23.23 22.43
C PRO A 210 -17.91 -22.74 23.21
N SER A 211 -17.74 -21.74 24.07
CA SER A 211 -18.81 -21.11 24.86
C SER A 211 -19.79 -20.31 24.01
N ALA A 212 -19.36 -19.78 22.87
CA ALA A 212 -20.20 -19.01 21.94
C ALA A 212 -20.86 -19.88 20.85
N LEU A 213 -20.45 -21.15 20.73
CA LEU A 213 -20.86 -22.04 19.64
C LEU A 213 -22.37 -22.23 19.54
N LEU A 214 -23.08 -22.28 20.68
CA LEU A 214 -24.54 -22.46 20.70
C LEU A 214 -25.27 -21.23 20.14
N ALA A 215 -24.82 -20.02 20.49
CA ALA A 215 -25.35 -18.78 19.95
C ALA A 215 -25.03 -18.64 18.44
N HIS A 216 -23.81 -19.02 18.04
CA HIS A 216 -23.43 -19.02 16.62
C HIS A 216 -24.29 -19.99 15.82
N ARG A 217 -24.53 -21.21 16.33
CA ARG A 217 -25.36 -22.22 15.67
C ARG A 217 -26.79 -21.77 15.47
N ALA A 218 -27.36 -21.10 16.47
CA ALA A 218 -28.74 -20.61 16.40
C ALA A 218 -28.94 -19.61 15.23
N LEU A 219 -27.92 -18.81 14.90
CA LEU A 219 -28.02 -17.79 13.85
C LEU A 219 -27.43 -18.23 12.50
N LEU A 220 -26.29 -18.91 12.51
CA LEU A 220 -25.49 -19.21 11.31
C LEU A 220 -25.61 -20.66 10.84
N GLY A 221 -26.25 -21.54 11.62
CA GLY A 221 -26.30 -22.98 11.36
C GLY A 221 -25.06 -23.73 11.86
N GLU A 222 -24.83 -24.95 11.38
CA GLU A 222 -23.67 -25.74 11.81
C GLU A 222 -22.35 -25.23 11.21
N PRO A 223 -21.23 -25.26 11.96
CA PRO A 223 -19.90 -24.98 11.43
C PRO A 223 -19.46 -26.04 10.38
N PRO A 224 -18.44 -25.75 9.55
CA PRO A 224 -17.56 -24.56 9.58
C PRO A 224 -18.22 -23.30 9.03
N TYR A 225 -17.93 -22.15 9.63
CA TYR A 225 -18.40 -20.84 9.14
C TYR A 225 -17.42 -20.24 8.14
N THR A 226 -17.89 -19.36 7.27
CA THR A 226 -17.06 -18.61 6.32
C THR A 226 -16.71 -17.24 6.93
N PRO A 227 -15.45 -16.98 7.30
CA PRO A 227 -15.06 -15.70 7.85
C PRO A 227 -14.59 -14.73 6.76
N VAL A 228 -14.93 -13.45 6.94
CA VAL A 228 -14.40 -12.34 6.15
C VAL A 228 -13.75 -11.36 7.11
N ALA A 229 -12.43 -11.28 7.07
CA ALA A 229 -11.68 -10.32 7.86
C ALA A 229 -11.84 -8.93 7.23
N LEU A 230 -12.18 -7.96 8.08
CA LEU A 230 -12.33 -6.56 7.73
C LEU A 230 -11.21 -5.75 8.37
N GLU A 231 -10.55 -4.95 7.55
CA GLU A 231 -9.60 -3.93 7.98
C GLU A 231 -10.22 -2.56 7.71
N ILE A 232 -10.64 -1.91 8.80
CA ILE A 232 -11.41 -0.66 8.80
C ILE A 232 -10.44 0.48 9.10
N PHE A 233 -10.31 1.42 8.20
CA PHE A 233 -9.43 2.57 8.42
C PHE A 233 -9.94 3.47 9.56
N ASP A 234 -9.02 4.06 10.33
CA ASP A 234 -9.37 5.06 11.33
C ASP A 234 -10.19 6.20 10.73
N GLY A 235 -11.30 6.53 11.38
CA GLY A 235 -12.20 7.60 11.00
C GLY A 235 -13.66 7.17 11.04
N THR A 236 -14.54 8.12 11.38
CA THR A 236 -15.98 7.88 11.46
C THR A 236 -16.55 7.42 10.12
N GLU A 237 -16.09 7.99 9.00
CA GLU A 237 -16.61 7.67 7.66
C GLU A 237 -16.31 6.21 7.26
N SER A 238 -15.14 5.68 7.58
CA SER A 238 -14.79 4.27 7.33
C SER A 238 -15.61 3.31 8.18
N GLN A 239 -15.94 3.69 9.42
CA GLN A 239 -16.84 2.89 10.26
C GLN A 239 -18.27 2.89 9.74
N LEU A 240 -18.77 4.05 9.29
CA LEU A 240 -20.08 4.14 8.64
C LEU A 240 -20.12 3.33 7.34
N LEU A 241 -19.09 3.42 6.50
CA LEU A 241 -18.96 2.61 5.29
C LEU A 241 -18.94 1.11 5.60
N THR A 242 -18.32 0.71 6.72
CA THR A 242 -18.31 -0.68 7.16
C THR A 242 -19.69 -1.12 7.67
N ALA A 243 -20.42 -0.25 8.38
CA ALA A 243 -21.78 -0.54 8.82
C ALA A 243 -22.74 -0.70 7.62
N GLU A 244 -22.60 0.13 6.59
CA GLU A 244 -23.33 -0.05 5.33
C GLU A 244 -23.02 -1.39 4.65
N LEU A 245 -21.73 -1.80 4.65
CA LEU A 245 -21.34 -3.12 4.16
C LEU A 245 -22.00 -4.24 4.98
N VAL A 246 -22.03 -4.11 6.31
CA VAL A 246 -22.72 -5.07 7.20
C VAL A 246 -24.19 -5.19 6.83
N ASP A 247 -24.89 -4.08 6.65
CA ASP A 247 -26.31 -4.10 6.27
C ASP A 247 -26.53 -4.70 4.87
N ALA A 248 -25.66 -4.37 3.91
CA ALA A 248 -25.71 -4.94 2.58
C ALA A 248 -25.53 -6.47 2.61
N VAL A 249 -24.61 -6.98 3.44
CA VAL A 249 -24.39 -8.43 3.60
C VAL A 249 -25.56 -9.08 4.34
N ALA A 250 -26.09 -8.43 5.39
CA ALA A 250 -27.22 -8.91 6.19
C ALA A 250 -28.52 -9.04 5.38
N ALA A 251 -28.68 -8.23 4.32
CA ALA A 251 -29.80 -8.36 3.39
C ALA A 251 -29.79 -9.67 2.59
N HIS A 252 -28.65 -10.37 2.51
CA HIS A 252 -28.50 -11.61 1.75
C HIS A 252 -28.29 -12.85 2.62
N TRP A 253 -27.61 -12.72 3.76
CA TRP A 253 -27.29 -13.84 4.64
C TRP A 253 -27.40 -13.44 6.12
N PRO A 254 -27.80 -14.36 7.01
CA PRO A 254 -27.57 -14.15 8.43
C PRO A 254 -26.05 -14.01 8.68
N LEU A 255 -25.65 -13.11 9.57
CA LEU A 255 -24.25 -12.87 9.88
C LEU A 255 -24.07 -12.45 11.34
N LEU A 256 -22.89 -12.76 11.87
CA LEU A 256 -22.38 -12.15 13.10
C LEU A 256 -21.19 -11.26 12.77
N VAL A 257 -21.01 -10.19 13.55
CA VAL A 257 -19.83 -9.34 13.49
C VAL A 257 -19.02 -9.57 14.74
N LEU A 258 -17.75 -9.93 14.56
CA LEU A 258 -16.77 -10.06 15.64
C LEU A 258 -15.91 -8.80 15.65
N GLY A 259 -15.95 -8.04 16.74
CA GLY A 259 -15.10 -6.87 16.95
C GLY A 259 -13.64 -7.22 17.18
N GLY A 260 -12.77 -6.20 17.23
CA GLY A 260 -11.33 -6.35 17.45
C GLY A 260 -10.99 -7.00 18.79
N SER A 261 -11.75 -6.70 19.84
CA SER A 261 -11.68 -7.32 21.16
C SER A 261 -12.28 -8.73 21.25
N GLY A 262 -12.89 -9.24 20.16
CA GLY A 262 -13.63 -10.50 20.16
C GLY A 262 -15.10 -10.38 20.57
N GLN A 263 -15.62 -9.17 20.81
CA GLN A 263 -17.05 -8.97 21.07
C GLN A 263 -17.89 -9.44 19.87
N ILE A 264 -18.93 -10.23 20.15
CA ILE A 264 -19.92 -10.66 19.16
C ILE A 264 -21.05 -9.63 19.09
N MET A 265 -21.41 -9.21 17.89
CA MET A 265 -22.49 -8.27 17.58
C MET A 265 -23.36 -8.80 16.45
N THR A 266 -24.64 -8.46 16.49
CA THR A 266 -25.57 -8.62 15.37
C THR A 266 -25.57 -7.37 14.48
N PRO A 267 -26.11 -7.43 13.25
CA PRO A 267 -26.33 -6.23 12.44
C PRO A 267 -27.18 -5.15 13.14
N ASP A 268 -28.13 -5.56 13.98
CA ASP A 268 -28.97 -4.63 14.77
C ASP A 268 -28.14 -3.89 15.83
N ASP A 269 -27.20 -4.58 16.49
CA ASP A 269 -26.27 -3.94 17.44
C ASP A 269 -25.38 -2.90 16.75
N VAL A 270 -24.87 -3.22 15.55
CA VAL A 270 -24.08 -2.31 14.72
C VAL A 270 -24.90 -1.07 14.36
N ARG A 271 -26.14 -1.24 13.88
CA ARG A 271 -27.05 -0.12 13.58
C ARG A 271 -27.38 0.72 14.80
N GLY A 272 -27.65 0.09 15.95
CA GLY A 272 -27.88 0.79 17.21
C GLY A 272 -26.70 1.67 17.62
N ARG A 273 -25.46 1.17 17.46
CA ARG A 273 -24.24 1.94 17.74
C ARG A 273 -24.03 3.11 16.81
N VAL A 274 -24.28 2.93 15.52
CA VAL A 274 -24.24 4.03 14.54
C VAL A 274 -25.25 5.11 14.91
N ALA A 275 -26.48 4.72 15.26
CA ALA A 275 -27.54 5.66 15.66
C ALA A 275 -27.19 6.44 16.95
N MET A 276 -26.45 5.82 17.87
CA MET A 276 -25.94 6.47 19.09
C MET A 276 -24.70 7.36 18.84
N GLY A 277 -24.16 7.40 17.62
CA GLY A 277 -22.95 8.17 17.31
C GLY A 277 -21.69 7.61 17.98
N ALA A 278 -21.62 6.28 18.19
CA ALA A 278 -20.48 5.65 18.84
C ALA A 278 -19.17 5.96 18.09
N ALA A 279 -18.13 6.38 18.83
CA ALA A 279 -16.80 6.62 18.26
C ALA A 279 -16.11 5.32 17.81
N ASN A 280 -16.54 4.17 18.35
CA ASN A 280 -16.14 2.85 17.91
C ASN A 280 -17.34 1.93 17.78
N VAL A 281 -17.83 1.78 16.55
CA VAL A 281 -18.97 0.91 16.22
C VAL A 281 -18.59 -0.56 16.41
N PHE A 282 -17.35 -0.94 16.09
CA PHE A 282 -16.91 -2.33 15.99
C PHE A 282 -16.02 -2.81 17.14
N ASP A 283 -15.68 -1.95 18.11
CA ASP A 283 -14.85 -2.33 19.26
C ASP A 283 -15.05 -1.37 20.45
N PRO A 284 -16.15 -1.48 21.20
CA PRO A 284 -16.55 -0.50 22.22
C PRO A 284 -15.63 -0.40 23.43
#